data_AF-T2JTN5-F1
#
_entry.id   AF-T2JTN5-F1
#
_cell.length_a   1.000
_cell.length_b   1.000
_cell.length_c   1.000
_cell.angle_alpha   90.00
_cell.angle_beta   90.00
_cell.angle_gamma   90.00
#
_symmetry.space_group_name_H-M   'P 1'
#
loop_
_entity.id
_entity.type
_entity.pdbx_description
1 polymer ?
#
loop_
_entity_poly.entity_id
_entity_poly.type
_entity_poly.pdbx_seq_one_letter_code
_entity_poly.pdbx_strand_id
1 'polypeptide(L)'
;MPTGGYHASGYCFLALINNDKELANMGWKIVEKSLENPGRRLLEHSPIVAGVALAYDFCYSVWDQKQINTVTNWLGAQTKQLVKGDSSRNGWNSNAGSNWNARARGAAGLAALAILNEPGISNDEIYHLMRTAERNIKRYLSTAIGNRGFGSEGDHYTTEPLILTIFPFLQAYSNVIGKDLVEGSRLQWILPHYLMRMIPNNNQLNVTTYGRHRYYAGSDLLATGLVTLPEDFLPAVVPIFEKSLGLKGDQTFGINMPHYAPFILSFYDKKHNLSSKNPVQLFGYNFVDQQKGFYNFRNQWINQDDFVANIFLKKELIGGTWHYPDVGSFRISGLGETWAKAGKSSNNWQEENVVILPKSSPWKTSKPLFFCLKHRWFWNCYPTNKYKLAQK
;
A
#
# COMPACT_ATOMS: atom_id res chain seq x y z
N MET A 1 -4.07 15.26 -2.25
CA MET A 1 -5.27 14.54 -2.72
C MET A 1 -6.46 15.04 -1.92
N PRO A 2 -7.67 15.19 -2.48
CA PRO A 2 -8.83 15.60 -1.70
C PRO A 2 -9.12 14.58 -0.60
N THR A 3 -9.26 15.03 0.65
CA THR A 3 -9.42 14.15 1.83
C THR A 3 -10.78 14.29 2.54
N GLY A 4 -11.72 15.06 1.96
CA GLY A 4 -13.01 15.39 2.60
C GLY A 4 -13.75 14.16 3.13
N GLY A 5 -13.90 13.12 2.31
CA GLY A 5 -14.55 11.86 2.72
C GLY A 5 -13.89 11.21 3.95
N TYR A 6 -12.56 11.26 4.08
CA TYR A 6 -11.89 10.67 5.25
C TYR A 6 -12.06 11.48 6.53
N HIS A 7 -12.17 12.81 6.42
CA HIS A 7 -12.55 13.64 7.58
C HIS A 7 -14.00 13.35 8.00
N ALA A 8 -14.91 13.18 7.03
CA ALA A 8 -16.28 12.76 7.32
C ALA A 8 -16.32 11.40 8.04
N SER A 9 -15.54 10.41 7.57
CA SER A 9 -15.48 9.11 8.24
C SER A 9 -14.91 9.20 9.66
N GLY A 10 -14.01 10.15 9.92
CA GLY A 10 -13.52 10.43 11.27
C GLY A 10 -14.63 10.85 12.22
N TYR A 11 -15.43 11.84 11.81
CA TYR A 11 -16.57 12.31 12.62
C TYR A 11 -17.64 11.23 12.77
N CYS A 12 -17.93 10.48 11.69
CA CYS A 12 -18.88 9.38 11.76
C CYS A 12 -18.41 8.24 12.66
N PHE A 13 -17.10 7.96 12.66
CA PHE A 13 -16.54 6.98 13.58
C PHE A 13 -16.67 7.44 15.05
N LEU A 14 -16.37 8.71 15.34
CA LEU A 14 -16.57 9.26 16.68
C LEU A 14 -18.05 9.26 17.09
N ALA A 15 -18.95 9.56 16.16
CA ALA A 15 -20.40 9.49 16.38
C ALA A 15 -20.83 8.07 16.75
N LEU A 16 -20.30 7.05 16.06
CA LEU A 16 -20.60 5.65 16.32
C LEU A 16 -20.16 5.23 17.72
N ILE A 17 -18.92 5.53 18.11
CA ILE A 17 -18.38 5.08 19.42
C ILE A 17 -18.93 5.86 20.61
N ASN A 18 -19.37 7.11 20.40
CA ASN A 18 -19.93 7.96 21.45
C ASN A 18 -21.46 8.02 21.44
N ASN A 19 -22.12 7.42 20.44
CA ASN A 19 -23.55 7.58 20.15
C ASN A 19 -23.98 9.07 20.05
N ASP A 20 -23.20 9.86 19.32
CA ASP A 20 -23.31 11.33 19.26
C ASP A 20 -23.89 11.81 17.92
N LYS A 21 -25.11 12.35 17.96
CA LYS A 21 -25.82 12.87 16.78
C LYS A 21 -25.21 14.15 16.23
N GLU A 22 -24.60 15.00 17.05
CA GLU A 22 -23.96 16.24 16.59
C GLU A 22 -22.75 15.92 15.73
N LEU A 23 -21.94 14.94 16.16
CA LEU A 23 -20.81 14.44 15.38
C LEU A 23 -21.27 13.80 14.07
N ALA A 24 -22.37 13.03 14.08
CA ALA A 24 -22.93 12.45 12.86
C ALA A 24 -23.41 13.54 11.88
N ASN A 25 -23.99 14.64 12.38
CA ASN A 25 -24.41 15.79 11.59
C ASN A 25 -23.21 16.55 10.99
N MET A 26 -22.09 16.64 11.73
CA MET A 26 -20.86 17.20 11.18
C MET A 26 -20.26 16.30 10.09
N GLY A 27 -20.28 14.98 10.30
CA GLY A 27 -19.94 13.99 9.28
C GLY A 27 -20.77 14.19 8.01
N TRP A 28 -22.09 14.31 8.16
CA TRP A 28 -23.02 14.57 7.05
C TRP A 28 -22.67 15.83 6.25
N LYS A 29 -22.43 16.97 6.91
CA LYS A 29 -22.06 18.23 6.23
C LYS A 29 -20.82 18.07 5.34
N ILE A 30 -19.83 17.28 5.79
CA ILE A 30 -18.62 17.02 5.01
C ILE A 30 -18.90 16.02 3.87
N VAL A 31 -19.75 15.02 4.10
CA VAL A 31 -20.22 14.11 3.05
C VAL A 31 -20.94 14.87 1.95
N GLU A 32 -21.93 15.70 2.27
CA GLU A 32 -22.68 16.51 1.30
C GLU A 32 -21.74 17.35 0.43
N LYS A 33 -20.81 18.08 1.06
CA LYS A 33 -19.78 18.83 0.33
C LYS A 33 -18.88 17.93 -0.54
N SER A 34 -18.56 16.73 -0.08
CA SER A 34 -17.73 15.77 -0.84
C SER A 34 -18.45 15.22 -2.06
N LEU A 35 -19.77 15.02 -1.98
CA LEU A 35 -20.62 14.59 -3.10
C LEU A 35 -20.66 15.65 -4.20
N GLU A 36 -20.74 16.93 -3.83
CA GLU A 36 -20.80 18.09 -4.74
C GLU A 36 -19.45 18.45 -5.37
N ASN A 37 -18.34 18.01 -4.77
CA ASN A 37 -16.98 18.36 -5.18
C ASN A 37 -16.18 17.12 -5.63
N PRO A 38 -16.56 16.48 -6.76
CA PRO A 38 -15.84 15.33 -7.26
C PRO A 38 -14.39 15.68 -7.62
N GLY A 39 -13.51 14.70 -7.50
CA GLY A 39 -12.12 14.87 -7.90
C GLY A 39 -12.04 15.04 -9.42
N ARG A 40 -11.18 15.94 -9.90
CA ARG A 40 -11.03 16.24 -11.33
C ARG A 40 -10.72 14.98 -12.16
N ARG A 41 -9.88 14.10 -11.63
CA ARG A 41 -9.52 12.81 -12.24
C ARG A 41 -10.02 11.68 -11.37
N LEU A 42 -10.30 10.51 -11.97
CA LEU A 42 -10.71 9.32 -11.21
C LEU A 42 -9.75 8.98 -10.07
N LEU A 43 -8.45 9.17 -10.26
CA LEU A 43 -7.46 8.90 -9.20
C LEU A 43 -7.69 9.77 -7.95
N GLU A 44 -8.11 11.03 -8.12
CA GLU A 44 -8.34 12.03 -7.07
C GLU A 44 -9.73 11.85 -6.48
N HIS A 45 -10.67 11.36 -7.28
CA HIS A 45 -12.02 11.06 -6.85
C HIS A 45 -12.08 9.78 -6.00
N SER A 46 -11.27 8.78 -6.32
CA SER A 46 -11.22 7.48 -5.62
C SER A 46 -11.15 7.60 -4.08
N PRO A 47 -10.22 8.38 -3.47
CA PRO A 47 -10.19 8.53 -2.01
C PRO A 47 -11.41 9.27 -1.44
N ILE A 48 -12.06 10.14 -2.20
CA ILE A 48 -13.32 10.78 -1.76
C ILE A 48 -14.39 9.69 -1.62
N VAL A 49 -14.56 8.86 -2.65
CA VAL A 49 -15.53 7.75 -2.66
C VAL A 49 -15.24 6.77 -1.53
N ALA A 50 -13.98 6.39 -1.33
CA ALA A 50 -13.58 5.50 -0.25
C ALA A 50 -13.90 6.07 1.14
N GLY A 51 -13.60 7.36 1.37
CA GLY A 51 -13.91 8.02 2.63
C GLY A 51 -15.42 8.17 2.87
N VAL A 52 -16.20 8.51 1.84
CA VAL A 52 -17.67 8.56 1.93
C VAL A 52 -18.27 7.19 2.24
N ALA A 53 -17.74 6.12 1.63
CA ALA A 53 -18.19 4.75 1.94
C ALA A 53 -17.95 4.38 3.41
N LEU A 54 -16.79 4.74 3.98
CA LEU A 54 -16.52 4.54 5.42
C LEU A 54 -17.43 5.41 6.29
N ALA A 55 -17.66 6.67 5.91
CA ALA A 55 -18.55 7.56 6.64
C ALA A 55 -19.98 7.04 6.67
N TYR A 56 -20.45 6.52 5.53
CA TYR A 56 -21.77 5.90 5.39
C TYR A 56 -21.94 4.72 6.35
N ASP A 57 -20.99 3.78 6.35
CA ASP A 57 -21.02 2.61 7.25
C ASP A 57 -21.05 3.03 8.73
N PHE A 58 -20.18 3.97 9.14
CA PHE A 58 -20.09 4.39 10.54
C PHE A 58 -21.28 5.23 11.02
N CYS A 59 -21.88 6.06 10.16
CA CYS A 59 -23.02 6.90 10.51
C CYS A 59 -24.38 6.25 10.20
N TYR A 60 -24.43 5.06 9.60
CA TYR A 60 -25.65 4.46 9.05
C TYR A 60 -26.81 4.44 10.06
N SER A 61 -26.55 4.03 11.30
CA SER A 61 -27.56 3.91 12.36
C SER A 61 -28.06 5.25 12.91
N VAL A 62 -27.36 6.35 12.60
CA VAL A 62 -27.66 7.70 13.11
C VAL A 62 -28.28 8.59 12.04
N TRP A 63 -27.95 8.37 10.77
CA TRP A 63 -28.50 9.11 9.65
C TRP A 63 -29.97 8.77 9.39
N ASP A 64 -30.69 9.76 8.87
CA ASP A 64 -32.07 9.56 8.43
C ASP A 64 -32.14 8.83 7.07
N GLN A 65 -33.33 8.34 6.71
CA GLN A 65 -33.52 7.60 5.47
C GLN A 65 -33.19 8.41 4.22
N LYS A 66 -33.36 9.74 4.25
CA LYS A 66 -33.04 10.60 3.11
C LYS A 66 -31.53 10.67 2.91
N GLN A 67 -30.77 10.82 3.98
CA GLN A 67 -29.30 10.80 3.98
C GLN A 67 -28.79 9.44 3.48
N ILE A 68 -29.32 8.33 4.02
CA ILE A 68 -29.00 6.97 3.59
C ILE A 68 -29.26 6.80 2.09
N ASN A 69 -30.46 7.13 1.61
CA ASN A 69 -30.82 6.98 0.18
C ASN A 69 -29.93 7.84 -0.72
N THR A 70 -29.58 9.05 -0.30
CA THR A 70 -28.71 9.96 -1.07
C THR A 70 -27.34 9.34 -1.27
N VAL A 71 -26.73 8.85 -0.20
CA VAL A 71 -25.37 8.28 -0.25
C VAL A 71 -25.38 6.91 -0.93
N THR A 72 -26.39 6.08 -0.72
CA THR A 72 -26.57 4.78 -1.39
C THR A 72 -26.57 4.93 -2.91
N ASN A 73 -27.43 5.82 -3.42
CA ASN A 73 -27.53 6.09 -4.85
C ASN A 73 -26.24 6.66 -5.43
N TRP A 74 -25.59 7.57 -4.69
CA TRP A 74 -24.32 8.14 -5.10
C TRP A 74 -23.22 7.08 -5.15
N LEU A 75 -23.05 6.26 -4.10
CA LEU A 75 -22.06 5.18 -4.05
C LEU A 75 -22.28 4.14 -5.15
N GLY A 76 -23.54 3.82 -5.48
CA GLY A 76 -23.88 2.95 -6.62
C GLY A 76 -23.38 3.51 -7.96
N ALA A 77 -23.67 4.80 -8.21
CA ALA A 77 -23.19 5.48 -9.41
C ALA A 77 -21.65 5.57 -9.45
N GLN A 78 -21.01 5.89 -8.33
CA GLN A 78 -19.55 5.98 -8.24
C GLN A 78 -18.87 4.63 -8.42
N THR A 79 -19.44 3.56 -7.85
CA THR A 79 -18.95 2.20 -8.07
C THR A 79 -18.92 1.86 -9.55
N LYS A 80 -20.01 2.14 -10.27
CA LYS A 80 -20.11 1.89 -11.72
C LYS A 80 -19.09 2.70 -12.51
N GLN A 81 -18.94 3.98 -12.20
CA GLN A 81 -17.95 4.86 -12.85
C GLN A 81 -16.52 4.38 -12.59
N LEU A 82 -16.18 4.10 -11.34
CA LEU A 82 -14.86 3.66 -10.92
C LEU A 82 -14.51 2.24 -11.39
N VAL A 83 -15.48 1.38 -11.72
CA VAL A 83 -15.26 0.08 -12.40
C VAL A 83 -15.16 0.25 -13.92
N LYS A 84 -15.91 1.19 -14.52
CA LYS A 84 -15.80 1.48 -15.95
C LYS A 84 -14.44 2.09 -16.29
N GLY A 85 -13.94 2.99 -15.46
CA GLY A 85 -12.80 3.84 -15.78
C GLY A 85 -13.20 5.03 -16.66
N ASP A 86 -12.21 5.76 -17.17
CA ASP A 86 -12.41 6.97 -17.98
C ASP A 86 -11.52 6.91 -19.25
N SER A 87 -11.41 8.00 -20.01
CA SER A 87 -10.57 8.10 -21.19
C SER A 87 -9.12 8.48 -20.85
N SER A 88 -8.18 8.01 -21.67
CA SER A 88 -6.77 8.42 -21.55
C SER A 88 -6.57 9.93 -21.74
N ARG A 89 -7.48 10.61 -22.46
CA ARG A 89 -7.49 12.08 -22.61
C ARG A 89 -7.72 12.80 -21.28
N ASN A 90 -8.45 12.18 -20.36
CA ASN A 90 -8.65 12.65 -18.99
C ASN A 90 -7.56 12.15 -18.02
N GLY A 91 -6.49 11.55 -18.56
CA GLY A 91 -5.36 11.00 -17.81
C GLY A 91 -5.56 9.56 -17.35
N TRP A 92 -6.71 8.93 -17.58
CA TRP A 92 -6.96 7.58 -17.10
C TRP A 92 -5.97 6.56 -17.64
N ASN A 93 -5.49 5.70 -16.74
CA ASN A 93 -4.61 4.61 -17.05
C ASN A 93 -5.25 3.29 -16.59
N SER A 94 -5.77 2.52 -17.55
CA SER A 94 -6.41 1.22 -17.32
C SER A 94 -5.43 0.07 -17.14
N ASN A 95 -4.12 0.32 -17.23
CA ASN A 95 -3.13 -0.73 -17.13
C ASN A 95 -3.22 -1.42 -15.76
N ALA A 96 -3.17 -2.75 -15.76
CA ALA A 96 -3.25 -3.53 -14.54
C ALA A 96 -2.11 -3.20 -13.56
N GLY A 97 -0.94 -2.77 -14.03
CA GLY A 97 0.18 -2.35 -13.21
C GLY A 97 0.08 -0.92 -12.66
N SER A 98 -0.91 -0.13 -13.08
CA SER A 98 -1.01 1.29 -12.72
C SER A 98 -1.63 1.50 -11.34
N ASN A 99 -0.99 2.35 -10.54
CA ASN A 99 -1.54 2.88 -9.31
C ASN A 99 -2.89 3.61 -9.47
N TRP A 100 -3.20 4.21 -10.63
CA TRP A 100 -4.50 4.87 -10.87
C TRP A 100 -5.62 3.83 -10.96
N ASN A 101 -5.38 2.76 -11.72
CA ASN A 101 -6.31 1.64 -11.80
C ASN A 101 -6.51 1.00 -10.42
N ALA A 102 -5.42 0.79 -9.67
CA ALA A 102 -5.47 0.22 -8.34
C ALA A 102 -6.34 1.04 -7.37
N ARG A 103 -6.20 2.37 -7.37
CA ARG A 103 -7.01 3.30 -6.57
C ARG A 103 -8.50 3.22 -6.90
N ALA A 104 -8.82 3.37 -8.18
CA ALA A 104 -10.21 3.39 -8.63
C ALA A 104 -10.92 2.09 -8.30
N ARG A 105 -10.26 0.96 -8.55
CA ARG A 105 -10.84 -0.37 -8.32
C ARG A 105 -10.93 -0.69 -6.82
N GLY A 106 -9.98 -0.25 -6.00
CA GLY A 106 -10.07 -0.37 -4.54
C GLY A 106 -11.25 0.41 -3.97
N ALA A 107 -11.39 1.68 -4.37
CA ALA A 107 -12.51 2.53 -3.96
C ALA A 107 -13.86 1.99 -4.44
N ALA A 108 -13.94 1.50 -5.69
CA ALA A 108 -15.16 0.88 -6.21
C ALA A 108 -15.56 -0.37 -5.41
N GLY A 109 -14.59 -1.23 -5.08
CA GLY A 109 -14.84 -2.41 -4.28
C GLY A 109 -15.36 -2.06 -2.90
N LEU A 110 -14.74 -1.08 -2.23
CA LEU A 110 -15.19 -0.60 -0.92
C LEU A 110 -16.59 0.00 -0.96
N ALA A 111 -16.87 0.88 -1.94
CA ALA A 111 -18.19 1.48 -2.11
C ALA A 111 -19.27 0.43 -2.38
N ALA A 112 -18.99 -0.57 -3.22
CA ALA A 112 -19.91 -1.66 -3.51
C ALA A 112 -20.21 -2.52 -2.28
N LEU A 113 -19.20 -2.76 -1.43
CA LEU A 113 -19.40 -3.51 -0.18
C LEU A 113 -20.23 -2.73 0.83
N ALA A 114 -20.03 -1.41 0.93
CA ALA A 114 -20.76 -0.55 1.86
C ALA A 114 -22.26 -0.52 1.58
N ILE A 115 -22.68 -0.67 0.31
CA ILE A 115 -24.10 -0.66 -0.09
C ILE A 115 -24.62 -2.04 -0.49
N LEU A 116 -23.88 -3.10 -0.18
CA LEU A 116 -24.29 -4.45 -0.57
C LEU A 116 -25.58 -4.83 0.18
N ASN A 117 -26.59 -5.30 -0.55
CA ASN A 117 -27.95 -5.58 -0.05
C ASN A 117 -28.76 -4.36 0.41
N GLU A 118 -28.36 -3.13 0.08
CA GLU A 118 -29.19 -1.95 0.35
C GLU A 118 -30.51 -1.98 -0.45
N PRO A 119 -31.64 -1.54 0.14
CA PRO A 119 -32.90 -1.41 -0.58
C PRO A 119 -32.81 -0.32 -1.66
N GLY A 120 -33.55 -0.51 -2.75
CA GLY A 120 -33.67 0.49 -3.83
C GLY A 120 -32.55 0.44 -4.88
N ILE A 121 -31.56 -0.44 -4.75
CA ILE A 121 -30.54 -0.71 -5.78
C ILE A 121 -30.49 -2.19 -6.14
N SER A 122 -29.99 -2.52 -7.34
CA SER A 122 -29.86 -3.92 -7.78
C SER A 122 -28.69 -4.59 -7.06
N ASN A 123 -28.99 -5.49 -6.13
CA ASN A 123 -27.98 -6.24 -5.41
C ASN A 123 -27.06 -7.06 -6.35
N ASP A 124 -27.64 -7.68 -7.38
CA ASP A 124 -26.87 -8.46 -8.37
C ASP A 124 -25.89 -7.55 -9.14
N GLU A 125 -26.32 -6.35 -9.55
CA GLU A 125 -25.43 -5.39 -10.21
C GLU A 125 -24.28 -4.96 -9.28
N ILE A 126 -24.59 -4.59 -8.03
CA ILE A 126 -23.58 -4.18 -7.04
C ILE A 126 -22.60 -5.33 -6.76
N TYR A 127 -23.10 -6.54 -6.58
CA TYR A 127 -22.26 -7.71 -6.38
C TYR A 127 -21.34 -7.97 -7.59
N HIS A 128 -21.87 -7.89 -8.82
CA HIS A 128 -21.05 -8.02 -10.03
C HIS A 128 -19.97 -6.94 -10.17
N LEU A 129 -20.29 -5.69 -9.81
CA LEU A 129 -19.32 -4.60 -9.78
C LEU A 129 -18.23 -4.84 -8.73
N MET A 130 -18.60 -5.29 -7.52
CA MET A 130 -17.66 -5.67 -6.46
C MET A 130 -16.72 -6.80 -6.92
N ARG A 131 -17.25 -7.87 -7.53
CA ARG A 131 -16.43 -8.98 -8.08
C ARG A 131 -15.49 -8.51 -9.19
N THR A 132 -15.89 -7.49 -9.95
CA THR A 132 -15.04 -6.88 -10.98
C THR A 132 -13.90 -6.08 -10.33
N ALA A 133 -14.18 -5.30 -9.29
CA ALA A 133 -13.17 -4.61 -8.50
C ALA A 133 -12.16 -5.59 -7.89
N GLU A 134 -12.61 -6.64 -7.22
CA GLU A 134 -11.76 -7.71 -6.67
C GLU A 134 -10.82 -8.30 -7.72
N ARG A 135 -11.35 -8.68 -8.89
CA ARG A 135 -10.55 -9.26 -9.99
C ARG A 135 -9.47 -8.28 -10.45
N ASN A 136 -9.78 -7.00 -10.54
CA ASN A 136 -8.81 -5.98 -10.92
C ASN A 136 -7.74 -5.78 -9.84
N ILE A 137 -8.10 -5.77 -8.55
CA ILE A 137 -7.13 -5.71 -7.46
C ILE A 137 -6.21 -6.93 -7.47
N LYS A 138 -6.74 -8.14 -7.61
CA LYS A 138 -5.93 -9.36 -7.78
C LYS A 138 -4.97 -9.25 -8.97
N ARG A 139 -5.45 -8.72 -10.10
CA ARG A 139 -4.62 -8.49 -11.28
C ARG A 139 -3.53 -7.44 -11.02
N TYR A 140 -3.85 -6.34 -10.35
CA TYR A 140 -2.88 -5.32 -9.95
C TYR A 140 -1.80 -5.91 -9.05
N LEU A 141 -2.19 -6.61 -7.99
CA LEU A 141 -1.23 -7.28 -7.12
C LEU A 141 -0.34 -8.22 -7.93
N SER A 142 -0.91 -9.00 -8.85
CA SER A 142 -0.13 -9.93 -9.65
C SER A 142 0.82 -9.30 -10.67
N THR A 143 0.50 -8.08 -11.11
CA THR A 143 1.24 -7.37 -12.16
C THR A 143 2.23 -6.39 -11.53
N ALA A 144 1.76 -5.45 -10.73
CA ALA A 144 2.56 -4.35 -10.18
C ALA A 144 3.46 -4.76 -9.02
N ILE A 145 2.99 -5.67 -8.17
CA ILE A 145 3.67 -6.06 -6.94
C ILE A 145 4.47 -7.34 -7.21
N GLY A 146 5.69 -7.39 -6.69
CA GLY A 146 6.54 -8.56 -6.81
C GLY A 146 6.18 -9.66 -5.83
N ASN A 147 6.88 -10.79 -5.94
CA ASN A 147 6.62 -11.98 -5.12
C ASN A 147 7.02 -11.80 -3.65
N ARG A 148 7.67 -10.69 -3.31
CA ARG A 148 8.02 -10.27 -1.96
C ARG A 148 7.67 -8.79 -1.73
N GLY A 149 6.63 -8.27 -2.39
CA GLY A 149 6.05 -6.97 -2.02
C GLY A 149 6.72 -5.74 -2.63
N PHE A 150 7.81 -5.85 -3.39
CA PHE A 150 8.38 -4.67 -4.06
C PHE A 150 7.48 -4.25 -5.23
N GLY A 151 7.15 -2.96 -5.33
CA GLY A 151 6.26 -2.45 -6.38
C GLY A 151 7.00 -1.82 -7.56
N SER A 152 6.44 -2.01 -8.76
CA SER A 152 7.13 -1.68 -10.02
C SER A 152 7.25 -0.18 -10.31
N GLU A 153 6.37 0.65 -9.73
CA GLU A 153 6.32 2.10 -9.98
C GLU A 153 7.18 2.91 -8.99
N GLY A 154 7.92 2.22 -8.10
CA GLY A 154 8.61 2.83 -6.97
C GLY A 154 7.73 2.96 -5.74
N ASP A 155 8.31 3.43 -4.64
CA ASP A 155 7.69 3.33 -3.32
C ASP A 155 6.43 4.18 -3.19
N HIS A 156 6.47 5.44 -3.64
CA HIS A 156 5.33 6.35 -3.53
C HIS A 156 4.10 5.74 -4.20
N TYR A 157 4.21 5.42 -5.49
CA TYR A 157 3.10 4.90 -6.27
C TYR A 157 2.68 3.48 -5.90
N THR A 158 3.51 2.76 -5.15
CA THR A 158 3.15 1.47 -4.55
C THR A 158 2.34 1.64 -3.28
N THR A 159 2.78 2.50 -2.35
CA THR A 159 2.12 2.64 -1.05
C THR A 159 0.86 3.49 -1.10
N GLU A 160 0.79 4.44 -2.02
CA GLU A 160 -0.29 5.42 -2.07
C GLU A 160 -1.67 4.77 -2.39
N PRO A 161 -1.82 3.82 -3.34
CA PRO A 161 -3.08 3.08 -3.50
C PRO A 161 -3.44 2.21 -2.29
N LEU A 162 -2.42 1.66 -1.62
CA LEU A 162 -2.59 0.76 -0.48
C LEU A 162 -3.31 1.46 0.68
N ILE A 163 -2.74 2.57 1.15
CA ILE A 163 -3.29 3.29 2.29
C ILE A 163 -4.63 3.98 1.99
N LEU A 164 -4.83 4.44 0.74
CA LEU A 164 -6.05 5.18 0.42
C LEU A 164 -7.23 4.25 0.18
N THR A 165 -7.04 3.12 -0.51
CA THR A 165 -8.19 2.40 -1.07
C THR A 165 -8.12 0.89 -0.96
N ILE A 166 -6.93 0.30 -1.04
CA ILE A 166 -6.82 -1.16 -1.09
C ILE A 166 -6.90 -1.77 0.31
N PHE A 167 -6.17 -1.26 1.31
CA PHE A 167 -6.31 -1.78 2.67
C PHE A 167 -7.74 -1.61 3.23
N PRO A 168 -8.39 -0.44 3.08
CA PRO A 168 -9.82 -0.31 3.40
C PRO A 168 -10.70 -1.34 2.70
N PHE A 169 -10.53 -1.52 1.39
CA PHE A 169 -11.29 -2.51 0.62
C PHE A 169 -11.08 -3.93 1.14
N LEU A 170 -9.84 -4.34 1.44
CA LEU A 170 -9.54 -5.71 1.84
C LEU A 170 -10.06 -6.04 3.23
N GLN A 171 -9.99 -5.10 4.17
CA GLN A 171 -10.59 -5.28 5.49
C GLN A 171 -12.11 -5.39 5.38
N ALA A 172 -12.75 -4.48 4.63
CA ALA A 172 -14.19 -4.55 4.39
C ALA A 172 -14.59 -5.86 3.68
N TYR A 173 -13.81 -6.30 2.69
CA TYR A 173 -14.07 -7.52 1.95
C TYR A 173 -14.02 -8.75 2.87
N SER A 174 -13.03 -8.83 3.76
CA SER A 174 -12.95 -9.91 4.75
C SER A 174 -14.15 -9.90 5.71
N ASN A 175 -14.55 -8.73 6.21
CA ASN A 175 -15.68 -8.61 7.13
C ASN A 175 -17.04 -8.90 6.48
N VAL A 176 -17.27 -8.43 5.25
CA VAL A 176 -18.58 -8.52 4.57
C VAL A 176 -18.72 -9.84 3.81
N ILE A 177 -17.67 -10.31 3.14
CA ILE A 177 -17.70 -11.53 2.32
C ILE A 177 -17.21 -12.76 3.09
N GLY A 178 -16.53 -12.57 4.23
CA GLY A 178 -15.98 -13.68 5.03
C GLY A 178 -14.78 -14.37 4.38
N LYS A 179 -14.06 -13.69 3.48
CA LYS A 179 -12.93 -14.26 2.72
C LYS A 179 -11.70 -13.39 2.83
N ASP A 180 -10.59 -13.99 3.24
CA ASP A 180 -9.30 -13.32 3.18
C ASP A 180 -8.74 -13.31 1.75
N LEU A 181 -8.24 -12.15 1.33
CA LEU A 181 -7.58 -11.93 0.06
C LEU A 181 -6.08 -11.65 0.22
N VAL A 182 -5.58 -11.56 1.45
CA VAL A 182 -4.18 -11.22 1.75
C VAL A 182 -3.32 -12.47 1.87
N GLU A 183 -3.71 -13.46 2.67
CA GLU A 183 -2.96 -14.69 2.85
C GLU A 183 -2.78 -15.44 1.51
N GLY A 184 -1.55 -15.90 1.26
CA GLY A 184 -1.14 -16.53 0.01
C GLY A 184 -0.99 -15.59 -1.18
N SER A 185 -1.37 -14.31 -1.04
CA SER A 185 -1.21 -13.30 -2.09
C SER A 185 0.15 -12.60 -2.01
N ARG A 186 0.44 -11.70 -2.96
CA ARG A 186 1.63 -10.84 -2.88
C ARG A 186 1.55 -9.78 -1.79
N LEU A 187 0.34 -9.47 -1.34
CA LEU A 187 0.11 -8.39 -0.39
C LEU A 187 0.58 -8.72 1.02
N GLN A 188 0.55 -10.00 1.41
CA GLN A 188 1.08 -10.43 2.72
C GLN A 188 2.53 -9.97 2.95
N TRP A 189 3.29 -9.79 1.86
CA TRP A 189 4.69 -9.39 1.91
C TRP A 189 4.91 -7.88 1.97
N ILE A 190 3.90 -7.02 1.81
CA ILE A 190 4.09 -5.56 1.79
C ILE A 190 4.70 -5.06 3.10
N LEU A 191 4.07 -5.33 4.25
CA LEU A 191 4.59 -4.81 5.52
C LEU A 191 5.95 -5.44 5.87
N PRO A 192 6.15 -6.77 5.74
CA PRO A 192 7.50 -7.36 5.88
C PRO A 192 8.54 -6.70 4.98
N HIS A 193 8.23 -6.44 3.72
CA HIS A 193 9.12 -5.81 2.76
C HIS A 193 9.57 -4.41 3.20
N TYR A 194 8.64 -3.59 3.70
CA TYR A 194 9.00 -2.27 4.20
C TYR A 194 9.77 -2.35 5.52
N LEU A 195 9.42 -3.25 6.44
CA LEU A 195 10.15 -3.44 7.70
C LEU A 195 11.61 -3.86 7.47
N MET A 196 11.87 -4.75 6.51
CA MET A 196 13.24 -5.14 6.11
C MET A 196 14.10 -3.92 5.73
N ARG A 197 13.46 -2.85 5.27
CA ARG A 197 14.10 -1.62 4.78
C ARG A 197 14.10 -0.49 5.80
N MET A 198 13.26 -0.57 6.82
CA MET A 198 13.07 0.49 7.81
C MET A 198 14.24 0.53 8.79
N ILE A 199 14.84 1.69 8.92
CA ILE A 199 15.76 1.97 10.03
C ILE A 199 15.01 2.87 11.01
N PRO A 200 14.78 2.41 12.26
CA PRO A 200 14.21 3.28 13.29
C PRO A 200 15.14 4.47 13.53
N ASN A 201 14.60 5.68 13.58
CA ASN A 201 15.34 6.88 13.95
C ASN A 201 14.39 7.82 14.72
N ASN A 202 14.61 8.02 16.02
CA ASN A 202 13.80 8.94 16.85
C ASN A 202 12.27 8.77 16.66
N ASN A 203 11.77 7.54 16.80
CA ASN A 203 10.37 7.13 16.57
C ASN A 203 9.87 7.26 15.13
N GLN A 204 10.69 7.77 14.20
CA GLN A 204 10.41 7.71 12.78
C GLN A 204 10.87 6.37 12.22
N LEU A 205 10.04 5.82 11.34
CA LEU A 205 10.42 4.69 10.50
C LEU A 205 10.84 5.30 9.16
N ASN A 206 12.11 5.19 8.81
CA ASN A 206 12.63 5.76 7.57
C ASN A 206 13.05 4.65 6.60
N VAL A 207 12.71 4.85 5.32
CA VAL A 207 13.07 3.95 4.23
C VAL A 207 13.75 4.76 3.14
N THR A 208 14.87 4.27 2.63
CA THR A 208 15.47 4.80 1.41
C THR A 208 14.69 4.32 0.20
N THR A 209 14.05 5.28 -0.48
CA THR A 209 13.02 5.01 -1.48
C THR A 209 13.58 4.91 -2.91
N TYR A 210 12.80 4.24 -3.76
CA TYR A 210 13.00 4.07 -5.20
C TYR A 210 11.86 4.70 -5.99
N GLY A 211 12.13 5.00 -7.26
CA GLY A 211 11.20 5.66 -8.16
C GLY A 211 10.98 7.15 -7.87
N ARG A 212 9.89 7.67 -8.46
CA ARG A 212 9.56 9.10 -8.46
C ARG A 212 9.09 9.59 -7.09
N HIS A 213 9.31 10.88 -6.82
CA HIS A 213 8.99 11.61 -5.59
C HIS A 213 9.83 11.25 -4.36
N ARG A 214 10.59 10.15 -4.39
CA ARG A 214 11.42 9.69 -3.26
C ARG A 214 10.64 9.58 -1.95
N TYR A 215 9.37 9.23 -2.05
CA TYR A 215 8.44 9.21 -0.94
C TYR A 215 7.88 7.80 -0.75
N TYR A 216 7.43 7.50 0.46
CA TYR A 216 6.62 6.34 0.78
C TYR A 216 5.69 6.70 1.95
N ALA A 217 4.64 5.91 2.15
CA ALA A 217 3.58 6.23 3.11
C ALA A 217 4.00 6.29 4.60
N GLY A 218 5.20 5.83 4.97
CA GLY A 218 5.64 5.91 6.37
C GLY A 218 4.75 5.13 7.33
N SER A 219 4.41 5.76 8.45
CA SER A 219 3.58 5.17 9.51
C SER A 219 2.15 4.87 9.06
N ASP A 220 1.60 5.60 8.08
CA ASP A 220 0.27 5.35 7.50
C ASP A 220 0.13 3.91 6.97
N LEU A 221 1.22 3.36 6.44
CA LEU A 221 1.24 2.01 5.89
C LEU A 221 1.02 0.96 6.98
N LEU A 222 1.59 1.18 8.17
CA LEU A 222 1.37 0.30 9.31
C LEU A 222 -0.02 0.52 9.89
N ALA A 223 -0.43 1.78 10.06
CA ALA A 223 -1.73 2.13 10.66
C ALA A 223 -2.92 1.50 9.93
N THR A 224 -2.86 1.46 8.59
CA THR A 224 -3.93 0.87 7.76
C THR A 224 -3.70 -0.61 7.43
N GLY A 225 -2.45 -1.08 7.42
CA GLY A 225 -2.10 -2.41 6.94
C GLY A 225 -2.06 -3.51 8.00
N LEU A 226 -1.81 -3.18 9.28
CA LEU A 226 -1.58 -4.16 10.35
C LEU A 226 -2.71 -5.19 10.50
N VAL A 227 -3.96 -4.73 10.47
CA VAL A 227 -5.13 -5.59 10.63
C VAL A 227 -5.25 -6.65 9.51
N THR A 228 -4.66 -6.38 8.34
CA THR A 228 -4.71 -7.27 7.17
C THR A 228 -3.60 -8.32 7.15
N LEU A 229 -2.62 -8.26 8.05
CA LEU A 229 -1.51 -9.20 8.06
C LEU A 229 -1.95 -10.62 8.43
N PRO A 230 -1.41 -11.65 7.75
CA PRO A 230 -1.52 -13.03 8.20
C PRO A 230 -0.88 -13.22 9.58
N GLU A 231 -1.46 -14.11 10.37
CA GLU A 231 -1.07 -14.32 11.76
C GLU A 231 0.40 -14.71 11.92
N ASP A 232 0.93 -15.49 10.98
CA ASP A 232 2.33 -15.95 10.99
C ASP A 232 3.35 -14.80 10.94
N PHE A 233 2.99 -13.62 10.41
CA PHE A 233 3.88 -12.47 10.34
C PHE A 233 3.77 -11.53 11.52
N LEU A 234 2.63 -11.53 12.22
CA LEU A 234 2.37 -10.62 13.32
C LEU A 234 3.45 -10.70 14.42
N PRO A 235 3.95 -11.89 14.85
CA PRO A 235 4.99 -11.98 15.87
C PRO A 235 6.30 -11.25 15.57
N ALA A 236 6.63 -10.99 14.30
CA ALA A 236 7.81 -10.20 13.93
C ALA A 236 7.49 -8.73 13.62
N VAL A 237 6.26 -8.44 13.17
CA VAL A 237 5.84 -7.09 12.78
C VAL A 237 5.41 -6.26 13.99
N VAL A 238 4.53 -6.83 14.81
CA VAL A 238 3.86 -6.13 15.92
C VAL A 238 4.86 -5.59 16.95
N PRO A 239 5.90 -6.33 17.39
CA PRO A 239 6.86 -5.79 18.35
C PRO A 239 7.61 -4.53 17.86
N ILE A 240 7.88 -4.43 16.55
CA ILE A 240 8.51 -3.25 15.95
C ILE A 240 7.51 -2.09 15.95
N PHE A 241 6.26 -2.34 15.53
CA PHE A 241 5.20 -1.33 15.59
C PHE A 241 4.98 -0.82 17.02
N GLU A 242 4.85 -1.70 18.01
CA GLU A 242 4.63 -1.33 19.42
C GLU A 242 5.75 -0.46 19.98
N LYS A 243 7.01 -0.79 19.66
CA LYS A 243 8.19 -0.05 20.14
C LYS A 243 8.35 1.31 19.47
N SER A 244 7.87 1.48 18.23
CA SER A 244 8.03 2.72 17.48
C SER A 244 6.82 3.65 17.60
N LEU A 245 5.63 3.12 17.32
CA LEU A 245 4.40 3.91 17.14
C LEU A 245 3.29 3.53 18.14
N GLY A 246 3.29 2.30 18.64
CA GLY A 246 2.25 1.78 19.53
C GLY A 246 2.43 2.19 20.99
N LEU A 247 1.91 1.35 21.90
CA LEU A 247 1.82 1.69 23.33
C LEU A 247 3.18 1.88 24.00
N LYS A 248 4.24 1.27 23.46
CA LYS A 248 5.62 1.34 23.98
C LYS A 248 6.50 2.35 23.22
N GLY A 249 5.94 3.02 22.22
CA GLY A 249 6.62 3.99 21.36
C GLY A 249 6.12 5.40 21.62
N ASP A 250 5.94 6.17 20.54
CA ASP A 250 5.44 7.56 20.62
C ASP A 250 3.93 7.69 20.82
N GLN A 251 3.19 6.57 20.86
CA GLN A 251 1.74 6.52 21.05
C GLN A 251 0.94 7.29 19.99
N THR A 252 1.53 7.56 18.82
CA THR A 252 0.80 8.14 17.67
C THR A 252 0.00 7.09 16.92
N PHE A 253 0.36 5.81 17.08
CA PHE A 253 -0.15 4.65 16.35
C PHE A 253 -0.06 4.80 14.81
N GLY A 254 0.72 5.76 14.31
CA GLY A 254 0.79 6.12 12.90
C GLY A 254 -0.48 6.77 12.34
N ILE A 255 -1.36 7.32 13.19
CA ILE A 255 -2.62 7.93 12.77
C ILE A 255 -2.37 9.36 12.30
N ASN A 256 -2.10 9.54 11.01
CA ASN A 256 -1.99 10.87 10.38
C ASN A 256 -3.30 11.35 9.72
N MET A 257 -4.28 10.45 9.55
CA MET A 257 -5.62 10.76 9.04
C MET A 257 -6.67 10.08 9.93
N PRO A 258 -7.83 10.72 10.17
CA PRO A 258 -8.79 10.24 11.17
C PRO A 258 -9.40 8.87 10.82
N HIS A 259 -9.56 8.56 9.54
CA HIS A 259 -10.06 7.25 9.09
C HIS A 259 -9.11 6.07 9.37
N TYR A 260 -7.86 6.31 9.81
CA TYR A 260 -6.95 5.24 10.20
C TYR A 260 -7.26 4.69 11.60
N ALA A 261 -7.90 5.47 12.47
CA ALA A 261 -8.19 5.06 13.85
C ALA A 261 -9.03 3.77 13.95
N PRO A 262 -10.10 3.55 13.15
CA PRO A 262 -10.82 2.28 13.12
C PRO A 262 -9.95 1.05 12.81
N PHE A 263 -8.94 1.21 11.94
CA PHE A 263 -8.03 0.11 11.56
C PHE A 263 -7.15 -0.30 12.74
N ILE A 264 -6.57 0.69 13.41
CA ILE A 264 -5.77 0.49 14.62
C ILE A 264 -6.61 -0.13 15.74
N LEU A 265 -7.82 0.39 15.99
CA LEU A 265 -8.70 -0.15 17.02
C LEU A 265 -9.12 -1.59 16.70
N SER A 266 -9.44 -1.89 15.45
CA SER A 266 -9.74 -3.28 15.05
C SER A 266 -8.52 -4.20 15.16
N PHE A 267 -7.30 -3.68 14.97
CA PHE A 267 -6.08 -4.45 15.19
C PHE A 267 -5.88 -4.75 16.69
N TYR A 268 -6.06 -3.75 17.56
CA TYR A 268 -5.98 -3.97 19.01
C TYR A 268 -7.09 -4.87 19.52
N ASP A 269 -8.29 -4.81 18.98
CA ASP A 269 -9.34 -5.75 19.38
C ASP A 269 -8.97 -7.21 19.04
N LYS A 270 -8.43 -7.44 17.84
CA LYS A 270 -8.32 -8.81 17.28
C LYS A 270 -6.92 -9.45 17.36
N LYS A 271 -5.84 -8.66 17.34
CA LYS A 271 -4.52 -9.12 16.87
C LYS A 271 -3.30 -8.62 17.66
N HIS A 272 -3.47 -7.89 18.76
CA HIS A 272 -2.33 -7.29 19.49
C HIS A 272 -1.59 -8.22 20.46
N ASN A 273 -2.29 -9.17 21.09
CA ASN A 273 -1.73 -10.01 22.15
C ASN A 273 -0.94 -11.19 21.59
N LEU A 274 0.31 -10.95 21.21
CA LEU A 274 1.17 -11.96 20.60
C LEU A 274 2.55 -12.03 21.27
N SER A 275 3.04 -13.27 21.41
CA SER A 275 4.43 -13.50 21.81
C SER A 275 5.36 -13.08 20.68
N SER A 276 6.28 -12.15 20.97
CA SER A 276 7.29 -11.67 20.03
C SER A 276 8.17 -12.80 19.51
N LYS A 277 8.40 -12.82 18.18
CA LYS A 277 9.43 -13.65 17.54
C LYS A 277 10.48 -12.73 16.94
N ASN A 278 11.73 -13.20 16.94
CA ASN A 278 12.82 -12.46 16.31
C ASN A 278 12.55 -12.36 14.79
N PRO A 279 12.53 -11.16 14.18
CA PRO A 279 12.30 -10.99 12.74
C PRO A 279 13.21 -11.83 11.85
N VAL A 280 14.43 -12.13 12.29
CA VAL A 280 15.38 -13.00 11.58
C VAL A 280 14.83 -14.41 11.37
N GLN A 281 13.98 -14.91 12.28
CA GLN A 281 13.38 -16.24 12.15
C GLN A 281 12.33 -16.30 11.03
N LEU A 282 11.67 -15.19 10.72
CA LEU A 282 10.60 -15.13 9.72
C LEU A 282 11.07 -14.53 8.38
N PHE A 283 11.90 -13.48 8.42
CA PHE A 283 12.31 -12.72 7.24
C PHE A 283 13.80 -12.90 6.90
N GLY A 284 14.60 -13.40 7.85
CA GLY A 284 16.05 -13.53 7.68
C GLY A 284 16.77 -12.18 7.69
N TYR A 285 18.00 -12.20 7.16
CA TYR A 285 18.84 -11.02 6.93
C TYR A 285 18.83 -10.57 5.47
N ASN A 286 18.32 -11.43 4.58
CA ASN A 286 18.29 -11.19 3.14
C ASN A 286 16.86 -11.35 2.67
N PHE A 287 16.33 -10.33 2.01
CA PHE A 287 14.96 -10.33 1.51
C PHE A 287 14.95 -9.96 0.04
N VAL A 288 14.54 -10.91 -0.81
CA VAL A 288 14.71 -10.80 -2.26
C VAL A 288 13.38 -10.97 -2.99
N ASP A 289 12.96 -9.90 -3.66
CA ASP A 289 11.90 -9.93 -4.65
C ASP A 289 12.49 -10.32 -6.01
N GLN A 290 12.51 -11.63 -6.27
CA GLN A 290 13.10 -12.18 -7.49
C GLN A 290 12.32 -11.84 -8.75
N GLN A 291 11.03 -11.53 -8.62
CA GLN A 291 10.20 -11.12 -9.75
C GLN A 291 10.65 -9.74 -10.22
N LYS A 292 10.75 -8.76 -9.31
CA LYS A 292 11.13 -7.39 -9.65
C LYS A 292 12.64 -7.17 -9.73
N GLY A 293 13.43 -8.10 -9.20
CA GLY A 293 14.88 -7.95 -9.09
C GLY A 293 15.25 -6.92 -8.03
N PHE A 294 14.56 -6.94 -6.90
CA PHE A 294 14.88 -6.12 -5.73
C PHE A 294 15.54 -7.00 -4.66
N TYR A 295 16.64 -6.52 -4.11
CA TYR A 295 17.45 -7.24 -3.13
C TYR A 295 17.66 -6.33 -1.94
N ASN A 296 17.26 -6.80 -0.76
CA ASN A 296 17.50 -6.14 0.51
C ASN A 296 18.38 -7.02 1.38
N PHE A 297 19.33 -6.38 2.05
CA PHE A 297 20.26 -6.99 2.98
C PHE A 297 20.26 -6.17 4.26
N ARG A 298 20.20 -6.84 5.40
CA ARG A 298 20.23 -6.23 6.73
C ARG A 298 21.18 -6.99 7.63
N ASN A 299 21.97 -6.31 8.46
CA ASN A 299 22.91 -6.98 9.36
C ASN A 299 22.28 -7.46 10.68
N GLN A 300 21.34 -6.71 11.25
CA GLN A 300 20.74 -6.94 12.57
C GLN A 300 19.38 -6.24 12.71
N TRP A 301 18.65 -6.43 13.81
CA TRP A 301 17.31 -5.84 14.05
C TRP A 301 17.21 -5.18 15.42
N ILE A 302 18.09 -4.22 15.70
CA ILE A 302 18.27 -3.66 17.03
C ILE A 302 17.73 -2.23 17.09
N ASN A 303 18.30 -1.33 16.29
CA ASN A 303 18.08 0.10 16.40
C ASN A 303 18.52 0.86 15.13
N GLN A 304 18.77 2.16 15.27
CA GLN A 304 19.26 3.04 14.21
C GLN A 304 20.67 2.70 13.69
N ASP A 305 21.45 1.93 14.45
CA ASP A 305 22.81 1.51 14.08
C ASP A 305 22.82 0.31 13.12
N ASP A 306 21.66 -0.28 12.88
CA ASP A 306 21.47 -1.34 11.91
C ASP A 306 21.82 -0.86 10.50
N PHE A 307 22.54 -1.68 9.74
CA PHE A 307 22.77 -1.43 8.33
C PHE A 307 21.74 -2.12 7.46
N VAL A 308 21.21 -1.36 6.51
CA VAL A 308 20.35 -1.84 5.44
C VAL A 308 20.95 -1.44 4.09
N ALA A 309 21.17 -2.41 3.22
CA ALA A 309 21.56 -2.21 1.84
C ALA A 309 20.47 -2.72 0.89
N ASN A 310 20.12 -1.91 -0.11
CA ASN A 310 19.13 -2.25 -1.12
C ASN A 310 19.75 -2.15 -2.51
N ILE A 311 19.40 -3.06 -3.42
CA ILE A 311 19.78 -3.03 -4.84
C ILE A 311 18.53 -3.29 -5.67
N PHE A 312 18.27 -2.47 -6.68
CA PHE A 312 17.16 -2.63 -7.59
C PHE A 312 17.62 -2.79 -9.03
N LEU A 313 17.47 -4.01 -9.57
CA LEU A 313 17.85 -4.35 -10.94
C LEU A 313 16.75 -4.04 -11.96
N LYS A 314 15.51 -3.82 -11.51
CA LYS A 314 14.33 -3.66 -12.39
C LYS A 314 14.25 -4.78 -13.43
N LYS A 315 14.13 -6.00 -12.94
CA LYS A 315 14.14 -7.21 -13.78
C LYS A 315 12.91 -7.32 -14.68
N GLU A 316 11.79 -6.74 -14.25
CA GLU A 316 10.54 -6.74 -14.98
C GLU A 316 10.20 -5.31 -15.41
N LEU A 317 9.98 -5.13 -16.72
CA LEU A 317 9.51 -3.88 -17.29
C LEU A 317 8.02 -4.02 -17.63
N ILE A 318 7.18 -3.23 -16.96
CA ILE A 318 5.73 -3.22 -17.18
C ILE A 318 5.38 -2.00 -18.02
N GLY A 319 4.86 -2.21 -19.22
CA GLY A 319 4.37 -1.10 -20.04
C GLY A 319 3.21 -0.36 -19.37
N GLY A 320 3.09 0.95 -19.58
CA GLY A 320 1.98 1.74 -19.05
C GLY A 320 2.06 2.03 -17.54
N THR A 321 3.23 1.88 -16.92
CA THR A 321 3.48 2.25 -15.52
C THR A 321 4.59 3.30 -15.44
N TRP A 322 4.73 3.98 -14.30
CA TRP A 322 5.85 4.88 -14.08
C TRP A 322 7.19 4.13 -14.02
N HIS A 323 8.19 4.69 -14.67
CA HIS A 323 9.56 4.19 -14.68
C HIS A 323 10.55 5.30 -14.40
N TYR A 324 11.63 4.94 -13.72
CA TYR A 324 12.73 5.84 -13.37
C TYR A 324 14.07 5.32 -13.88
N PRO A 325 15.10 6.17 -14.04
CA PRO A 325 16.44 5.73 -14.41
C PRO A 325 17.20 5.07 -13.24
N ASP A 326 16.55 4.18 -12.48
CA ASP A 326 17.07 3.56 -11.25
C ASP A 326 17.47 2.08 -11.44
N VAL A 327 17.72 1.66 -12.68
CA VAL A 327 18.18 0.30 -13.01
C VAL A 327 19.59 0.09 -12.51
N GLY A 328 19.78 -0.94 -11.69
CA GLY A 328 21.07 -1.24 -11.05
C GLY A 328 21.39 -0.31 -9.88
N SER A 329 20.45 0.53 -9.45
CA SER A 329 20.71 1.49 -8.39
C SER A 329 20.73 0.84 -7.01
N PHE A 330 21.53 1.40 -6.11
CA PHE A 330 21.62 0.93 -4.72
C PHE A 330 21.38 2.04 -3.69
N ARG A 331 21.02 1.62 -2.48
CA ARG A 331 20.86 2.46 -1.29
C ARG A 331 21.53 1.79 -0.10
N ILE A 332 22.13 2.59 0.78
CA ILE A 332 22.77 2.11 2.01
C ILE A 332 22.44 3.11 3.11
N SER A 333 21.91 2.60 4.22
CA SER A 333 21.64 3.37 5.43
C SER A 333 22.10 2.57 6.65
N GLY A 334 22.48 3.26 7.71
CA GLY A 334 22.92 2.69 8.99
C GLY A 334 23.66 3.71 9.83
N LEU A 335 23.92 3.39 11.10
CA LEU A 335 24.51 4.34 12.07
C LEU A 335 23.72 5.66 12.17
N GLY A 336 22.39 5.56 12.11
CA GLY A 336 21.48 6.71 12.18
C GLY A 336 21.36 7.54 10.90
N GLU A 337 22.09 7.22 9.82
CA GLU A 337 22.18 8.07 8.62
C GLU A 337 22.00 7.30 7.29
N THR A 338 21.78 8.02 6.19
CA THR A 338 21.80 7.45 4.84
C THR A 338 23.08 7.81 4.08
N TRP A 339 23.88 6.78 3.78
CA TRP A 339 25.18 6.91 3.12
C TRP A 339 25.07 6.97 1.60
N ALA A 340 24.41 5.98 0.99
CA ALA A 340 24.16 5.95 -0.45
C ALA A 340 22.74 6.46 -0.72
N LYS A 341 22.58 7.78 -0.68
CA LYS A 341 21.31 8.48 -0.91
C LYS A 341 21.12 8.74 -2.41
N ALA A 342 19.88 8.68 -2.88
CA ALA A 342 19.57 9.22 -4.22
C ALA A 342 19.56 10.75 -4.19
N GLY A 343 19.90 11.36 -5.31
CA GLY A 343 19.73 12.78 -5.53
C GLY A 343 18.27 13.21 -5.68
N LYS A 344 18.06 14.37 -6.30
CA LYS A 344 16.71 14.94 -6.50
C LYS A 344 15.82 13.97 -7.27
N SER A 345 14.51 14.05 -7.01
CA SER A 345 13.50 13.35 -7.80
C SER A 345 13.37 13.96 -9.20
N SER A 346 14.37 13.79 -10.07
CA SER A 346 14.31 14.08 -11.50
C SER A 346 14.62 12.85 -12.38
N ASN A 347 14.19 12.87 -13.65
CA ASN A 347 14.50 11.81 -14.62
C ASN A 347 15.99 11.80 -15.07
N ASN A 348 16.87 12.39 -14.26
CA ASN A 348 18.29 12.49 -14.52
C ASN A 348 19.02 11.29 -13.92
N TRP A 349 19.73 10.53 -14.74
CA TRP A 349 20.37 9.28 -14.32
C TRP A 349 21.53 9.52 -13.35
N GLN A 350 22.12 10.71 -13.39
CA GLN A 350 23.18 11.19 -12.51
C GLN A 350 22.71 11.43 -11.06
N GLU A 351 21.40 11.45 -10.82
CA GLU A 351 20.82 11.55 -9.46
C GLU A 351 20.67 10.16 -8.80
N GLU A 352 21.19 9.10 -9.42
CA GLU A 352 21.09 7.72 -8.93
C GLU A 352 22.47 7.13 -8.63
N ASN A 353 22.54 6.26 -7.63
CA ASN A 353 23.75 5.49 -7.31
C ASN A 353 23.89 4.32 -8.29
N VAL A 354 24.35 4.61 -9.51
CA VAL A 354 24.41 3.69 -10.66
C VAL A 354 25.72 3.85 -11.42
N VAL A 355 26.05 2.84 -12.23
CA VAL A 355 27.15 2.92 -13.20
C VAL A 355 26.61 3.43 -14.53
N ILE A 356 27.20 4.52 -15.04
CA ILE A 356 26.86 5.11 -16.34
C ILE A 356 28.00 4.83 -17.32
N LEU A 357 27.66 4.23 -18.46
CA LEU A 357 28.63 4.04 -19.55
C LEU A 357 28.63 5.28 -20.45
N PRO A 358 29.80 5.71 -20.98
CA PRO A 358 29.86 6.83 -21.92
C PRO A 358 28.92 6.64 -23.11
N LYS A 359 28.21 7.71 -23.50
CA LYS A 359 27.26 7.72 -24.64
C LYS A 359 26.08 6.74 -24.51
N SER A 360 25.81 6.19 -23.32
CA SER A 360 24.64 5.34 -23.09
C SER A 360 23.42 6.16 -22.64
N SER A 361 22.24 5.65 -22.97
CA SER A 361 20.97 6.15 -22.42
C SER A 361 20.59 5.36 -21.16
N PRO A 362 19.71 5.88 -20.29
CA PRO A 362 19.30 5.16 -19.10
C PRO A 362 18.68 3.81 -19.44
N TRP A 363 19.13 2.79 -18.70
CA TRP A 363 18.69 1.41 -18.89
C TRP A 363 17.24 1.29 -18.42
N LYS A 364 16.46 0.42 -19.09
CA LYS A 364 15.04 0.19 -18.73
C LYS A 364 14.84 -1.08 -17.92
N THR A 365 15.77 -2.02 -17.98
CA THR A 365 15.72 -3.28 -17.23
C THR A 365 17.13 -3.88 -17.15
N SER A 366 17.37 -4.74 -16.17
CA SER A 366 18.57 -5.56 -16.10
C SER A 366 18.27 -6.93 -15.50
N LYS A 367 19.14 -7.90 -15.75
CA LYS A 367 19.07 -9.24 -15.15
C LYS A 367 20.41 -9.53 -14.47
N PRO A 368 20.41 -10.15 -13.28
CA PRO A 368 21.66 -10.56 -12.65
C PRO A 368 22.31 -11.64 -13.51
N LEU A 369 23.63 -11.56 -13.74
CA LEU A 369 24.40 -12.64 -14.38
C LEU A 369 24.66 -13.79 -13.41
N PHE A 370 24.86 -13.47 -12.14
CA PHE A 370 25.10 -14.42 -11.06
C PHE A 370 24.71 -13.80 -9.73
N PHE A 371 24.07 -14.58 -8.86
CA PHE A 371 23.76 -14.15 -7.50
C PHE A 371 23.65 -15.37 -6.58
N CYS A 372 24.40 -15.36 -5.47
CA CYS A 372 24.29 -16.38 -4.42
C CYS A 372 23.94 -15.73 -3.09
N LEU A 373 22.97 -16.31 -2.39
CA LEU A 373 22.68 -15.98 -1.00
C LEU A 373 23.24 -17.07 -0.10
N LYS A 374 23.97 -16.67 0.93
CA LYS A 374 24.30 -17.58 2.03
C LYS A 374 23.14 -17.59 3.03
N HIS A 375 22.53 -18.75 3.25
CA HIS A 375 21.54 -18.95 4.31
C HIS A 375 22.14 -19.90 5.36
N ARG A 376 22.57 -19.35 6.50
CA ARG A 376 23.29 -20.02 7.62
C ARG A 376 24.56 -20.79 7.17
N TRP A 377 24.40 -21.93 6.50
CA TRP A 377 25.48 -22.88 6.14
C TRP A 377 25.52 -23.27 4.65
N PHE A 378 24.53 -22.90 3.83
CA PHE A 378 24.48 -23.25 2.41
C PHE A 378 24.45 -22.01 1.51
N TRP A 379 25.11 -22.10 0.35
CA TRP A 379 25.02 -21.12 -0.72
C TRP A 379 23.86 -21.50 -1.65
N ASN A 380 22.79 -20.72 -1.64
CA ASN A 380 21.76 -20.80 -2.67
C ASN A 380 22.18 -19.89 -3.83
N CYS A 381 22.82 -20.52 -4.82
CA CYS A 381 23.23 -19.86 -6.06
C CYS A 381 22.13 -19.96 -7.12
N TYR A 382 21.78 -18.83 -7.70
CA TYR A 382 20.83 -18.75 -8.82
C TYR A 382 21.60 -18.49 -10.12
N PRO A 383 22.02 -19.54 -10.85
CA PRO A 383 22.56 -19.35 -12.20
C PRO A 383 21.43 -18.89 -13.12
N THR A 384 21.60 -17.73 -13.78
CA THR A 384 20.54 -17.14 -14.60
C THR A 384 20.66 -17.41 -16.09
N ASN A 385 21.77 -18.00 -16.57
CA ASN A 385 21.89 -18.67 -17.86
C ASN A 385 23.23 -19.43 -17.98
N LYS A 386 23.21 -20.60 -18.63
CA LYS A 386 24.41 -21.28 -19.13
C LYS A 386 24.99 -20.46 -20.30
N TYR A 387 25.78 -19.43 -20.03
CA TYR A 387 26.69 -18.89 -21.05
C TYR A 387 28.05 -19.56 -20.87
N LYS A 388 28.41 -20.40 -21.84
CA LYS A 388 29.81 -20.79 -22.08
C LYS A 388 30.60 -19.50 -22.24
N LEU A 389 31.40 -19.15 -21.23
CA LEU A 389 32.50 -18.21 -21.41
C LEU A 389 33.40 -18.82 -22.49
N ALA A 390 33.35 -18.25 -23.70
CA ALA A 390 34.37 -18.48 -24.69
C ALA A 390 35.66 -17.90 -24.12
N GLN A 391 36.58 -18.80 -23.73
CA GLN A 391 37.97 -18.45 -23.52
C GLN A 391 38.52 -17.92 -24.85
N LYS A 392 39.13 -16.75 -24.81
CA LYS A 392 40.21 -16.36 -25.71
C LYS A 392 41.42 -16.03 -24.87
#